data_AF-A0A2N0NN28-F1
#
_entry.id   AF-A0A2N0NN28-F1
#
_cell.length_a   1.000
_cell.length_b   1.000
_cell.length_c   1.000
_cell.angle_alpha   90.00
_cell.angle_beta   90.00
_cell.angle_gamma   90.00
#
_symmetry.space_group_name_H-M   'P 1'
#
loop_
_entity.id
_entity.type
_entity.pdbx_description
1 polymer ?
#
loop_
_entity_poly.entity_id
_entity_poly.type
_entity_poly.pdbx_seq_one_letter_code
_entity_poly.pdbx_strand_id
1 'polypeptide(L)'
;MSPDACVRPNMTFVPKPTTSTVIPRPPGDKSGNPHARIMCEVAVGQSVGELGRKCLTWMQEPYVRAAISIKILEPRQNMREPTTGYYYRTMTAKLYRQGMAVQRWDFGNIKKHSRDPITDPPGCNAPNLAAYQITIPISE
;
A
#
# COMPACT_ATOMS: atom_id res chain seq x y z
N MET A 1 -12.70 8.82 14.97
CA MET A 1 -12.63 9.05 13.51
C MET A 1 -12.80 7.71 12.81
N SER A 2 -13.85 7.56 11.99
CA SER A 2 -14.05 6.40 11.13
C SER A 2 -13.10 6.49 9.93
N PRO A 3 -12.51 5.40 9.42
CA PRO A 3 -11.85 5.44 8.12
C PRO A 3 -12.88 5.76 7.02
N ASP A 4 -12.52 6.66 6.09
CA ASP A 4 -13.40 7.10 4.99
C ASP A 4 -13.65 6.00 3.93
N ALA A 5 -12.84 4.95 3.92
CA ALA A 5 -13.08 3.72 3.16
C ALA A 5 -12.33 2.54 3.81
N CYS A 6 -13.00 1.40 3.97
CA CYS A 6 -12.37 0.14 4.39
C CYS A 6 -12.51 -0.89 3.27
N VAL A 7 -11.37 -1.38 2.78
CA VAL A 7 -11.33 -2.49 1.82
C VAL A 7 -11.44 -3.79 2.59
N ARG A 8 -12.59 -4.46 2.47
CA ARG A 8 -12.82 -5.80 3.03
C ARG A 8 -12.69 -6.85 1.93
N PRO A 9 -12.14 -8.04 2.24
CA PRO A 9 -12.10 -9.12 1.27
C PRO A 9 -13.52 -9.55 0.91
N ASN A 10 -13.75 -9.85 -0.36
CA ASN A 10 -15.01 -10.44 -0.81
C ASN A 10 -15.08 -11.89 -0.29
N MET A 11 -16.15 -12.23 0.42
CA MET A 11 -16.34 -13.53 1.07
C MET A 11 -16.34 -14.72 0.09
N THR A 12 -16.56 -14.46 -1.20
CA THR A 12 -16.47 -15.47 -2.27
C THR A 12 -15.03 -15.94 -2.49
N PHE A 13 -14.05 -15.06 -2.31
CA PHE A 13 -12.62 -15.35 -2.55
C PHE A 13 -11.83 -15.59 -1.27
N VAL A 14 -12.29 -15.04 -0.14
CA VAL A 14 -11.70 -15.28 1.19
C VAL A 14 -12.84 -15.71 2.12
N PRO A 15 -13.19 -17.01 2.12
CA PRO A 15 -14.24 -17.50 2.99
C PRO A 15 -13.90 -17.25 4.45
N LYS A 16 -14.92 -16.92 5.24
CA LYS A 16 -14.79 -16.85 6.68
C LYS A 16 -14.34 -18.22 7.19
N PRO A 17 -13.30 -18.32 8.05
CA PRO A 17 -12.93 -19.60 8.65
C PRO A 17 -14.12 -20.16 9.44
N THR A 18 -14.54 -21.38 9.13
CA THR A 18 -15.64 -22.08 9.83
C THR A 18 -15.32 -22.25 11.32
N THR A 19 -14.03 -22.38 11.62
CA THR A 19 -13.44 -22.42 12.97
C THR A 19 -12.19 -21.53 12.97
N SER A 20 -12.17 -20.51 13.82
CA SER A 20 -10.95 -19.72 14.05
C SER A 20 -10.09 -20.46 15.07
N THR A 21 -9.02 -21.11 14.61
CA THR A 21 -8.00 -21.71 15.48
C THR A 21 -7.09 -20.66 16.14
N VAL A 22 -7.14 -19.42 15.65
CA VAL A 22 -6.42 -18.28 16.24
C VAL A 22 -7.15 -17.81 17.50
N ILE A 23 -6.47 -17.90 18.65
CA ILE A 23 -6.92 -17.37 19.95
C ILE A 23 -5.93 -16.27 20.38
N PRO A 24 -6.42 -15.05 20.71
CA PRO A 24 -7.81 -14.62 20.61
C PRO A 24 -8.27 -14.51 19.15
N ARG A 25 -9.58 -14.69 18.93
CA ARG A 25 -10.19 -14.57 17.60
C ARG A 25 -9.82 -13.21 16.99
N PRO A 26 -9.39 -13.14 15.71
CA PRO A 26 -9.24 -11.86 15.04
C PRO A 26 -10.53 -11.05 15.22
N PRO A 27 -10.47 -9.79 15.65
CA PRO A 27 -11.65 -8.98 15.79
C PRO A 27 -12.41 -8.97 14.46
N GLY A 28 -13.73 -9.03 14.59
CA GLY A 28 -14.68 -9.02 13.49
C GLY A 28 -15.59 -7.82 13.60
N ASP A 29 -16.35 -7.52 12.54
CA ASP A 29 -17.48 -6.59 12.69
C ASP A 29 -18.58 -7.21 13.57
N LYS A 30 -19.65 -6.47 13.85
CA LYS A 30 -20.79 -6.95 14.64
C LYS A 30 -21.48 -8.20 14.06
N SER A 31 -21.23 -8.50 12.79
CA SER A 31 -21.74 -9.67 12.06
C SER A 31 -20.72 -10.83 12.05
N GLY A 32 -19.56 -10.64 12.69
CA GLY A 32 -18.47 -11.61 12.75
C GLY A 32 -17.70 -11.76 11.44
N ASN A 33 -17.73 -10.78 10.53
CA ASN A 33 -16.88 -10.78 9.35
C ASN A 33 -15.43 -10.50 9.77
N PRO A 34 -14.43 -11.20 9.21
CA PRO A 34 -13.02 -10.95 9.53
C PRO A 34 -12.65 -9.50 9.20
N HIS A 35 -11.92 -8.84 10.10
CA HIS A 35 -11.31 -7.53 9.79
C HIS A 35 -10.33 -7.63 8.62
N ALA A 36 -10.07 -6.48 7.98
CA ALA A 36 -9.08 -6.39 6.92
C ALA A 36 -7.72 -6.89 7.43
N ARG A 37 -7.19 -7.96 6.83
CA ARG A 37 -5.85 -8.48 7.12
C ARG A 37 -4.74 -7.69 6.42
N ILE A 38 -5.13 -6.91 5.41
CA ILE A 38 -4.25 -6.09 4.60
C ILE A 38 -4.75 -4.64 4.70
N MET A 39 -3.90 -3.76 5.19
CA MET A 39 -4.18 -2.33 5.26
C MET A 39 -3.44 -1.62 4.12
N CYS A 40 -4.07 -0.63 3.48
CA CYS A 40 -3.42 0.19 2.47
C CYS A 40 -3.76 1.66 2.72
N GLU A 41 -2.74 2.52 2.76
CA GLU A 41 -2.90 3.96 2.87
C GLU A 41 -2.20 4.65 1.70
N VAL A 42 -2.91 5.56 1.04
CA VAL A 42 -2.33 6.47 0.03
C VAL A 42 -2.32 7.88 0.60
N ALA A 43 -1.14 8.46 0.77
CA ALA A 43 -0.97 9.78 1.35
C ALA A 43 -0.42 10.78 0.33
N VAL A 44 -1.08 11.95 0.24
CA VAL A 44 -0.58 13.12 -0.50
C VAL A 44 0.05 14.13 0.45
N GLY A 45 -0.65 14.56 1.51
CA GLY A 45 -0.14 15.58 2.44
C GLY A 45 0.73 15.04 3.59
N GLN A 46 0.41 13.87 4.14
CA GLN A 46 1.09 13.33 5.33
C GLN A 46 2.58 13.05 5.06
N SER A 47 3.44 13.26 6.05
CA SER A 47 4.87 12.95 5.93
C SER A 47 5.12 11.44 5.81
N VAL A 48 6.27 11.08 5.24
CA VAL A 48 6.69 9.66 5.16
C VAL A 48 6.82 9.04 6.56
N GLY A 49 7.23 9.83 7.56
CA GLY A 49 7.37 9.40 8.94
C GLY A 49 6.03 9.07 9.59
N GLU A 50 5.04 9.96 9.45
CA GLU A 50 3.69 9.73 9.98
C GLU A 50 3.01 8.54 9.32
N LEU A 51 3.12 8.44 8.00
CA LEU A 51 2.59 7.32 7.23
C LEU A 51 3.21 5.99 7.65
N GLY A 52 4.54 5.99 7.87
CA GLY A 52 5.27 4.83 8.38
C GLY A 52 4.83 4.45 9.80
N ARG A 53 4.68 5.43 10.70
CA ARG A 53 4.19 5.22 12.07
C ARG A 53 2.78 4.62 12.05
N LYS A 54 1.88 5.14 11.22
CA LYS A 54 0.50 4.63 11.07
C LYS A 54 0.50 3.15 10.65
N CYS A 55 1.33 2.79 9.66
CA CYS A 55 1.45 1.40 9.22
C CYS A 55 2.04 0.49 10.32
N LEU A 56 3.06 0.95 11.04
CA LEU A 56 3.63 0.19 12.16
C LEU A 56 2.62 0.00 13.29
N THR A 57 1.79 1.01 13.60
CA THR A 57 0.69 0.87 14.55
C THR A 57 -0.31 -0.18 14.08
N TRP A 58 -0.71 -0.20 12.81
CA TRP A 58 -1.56 -1.28 12.29
C TRP A 58 -0.91 -2.65 12.39
N MET A 59 0.40 -2.77 12.16
CA MET A 59 1.10 -4.06 12.28
C MET A 59 1.18 -4.61 13.71
N GLN A 60 0.91 -3.78 14.74
CA GLN A 60 0.78 -4.24 16.13
C GLN A 60 -0.56 -4.94 16.39
N GLU A 61 -1.55 -4.69 15.54
CA GLU A 61 -2.84 -5.36 15.62
C GLU A 61 -2.67 -6.84 15.22
N PRO A 62 -3.08 -7.80 16.08
CA PRO A 62 -2.78 -9.23 15.89
C PRO A 62 -3.40 -9.85 14.63
N TYR A 63 -4.35 -9.15 14.01
CA TYR A 63 -5.08 -9.58 12.82
C TYR A 63 -4.58 -8.95 11.52
N VAL A 64 -3.74 -7.91 11.60
CA VAL A 64 -3.12 -7.30 10.42
C VAL A 64 -1.89 -8.10 10.05
N ARG A 65 -1.90 -8.68 8.86
CA ARG A 65 -0.79 -9.47 8.30
C ARG A 65 0.13 -8.61 7.45
N ALA A 66 -0.43 -7.61 6.78
CA ALA A 66 0.32 -6.69 5.95
C ALA A 66 -0.25 -5.27 6.03
N ALA A 67 0.64 -4.28 5.97
CA ALA A 67 0.28 -2.89 5.74
C ALA A 67 1.09 -2.35 4.55
N ILE A 68 0.45 -1.63 3.65
CA ILE A 68 1.06 -0.96 2.51
C ILE A 68 0.89 0.53 2.72
N SER A 69 1.98 1.27 2.69
CA SER A 69 1.94 2.71 2.52
C SER A 69 2.32 3.10 1.11
N ILE A 70 1.59 4.05 0.53
CA ILE A 70 1.91 4.71 -0.73
C ILE A 70 1.99 6.20 -0.45
N LYS A 71 3.17 6.79 -0.63
CA LYS A 71 3.36 8.24 -0.56
C LYS A 71 3.43 8.80 -1.98
N ILE A 72 2.53 9.72 -2.28
CA ILE A 72 2.62 10.61 -3.44
C ILE A 72 3.45 11.82 -2.99
N LEU A 73 4.60 12.04 -3.62
CA LEU A 73 5.45 13.19 -3.29
C LEU A 73 4.92 14.46 -3.98
N GLU A 74 5.42 15.59 -3.49
CA GLU A 74 5.12 16.89 -4.08
C GLU A 74 5.47 16.90 -5.57
N PRO A 75 4.66 17.59 -6.39
CA PRO A 75 4.94 17.71 -7.81
C PRO A 75 6.28 18.39 -7.99
N ARG A 76 7.04 17.91 -8.98
CA ARG A 76 8.26 18.61 -9.35
C ARG A 76 7.90 19.90 -10.05
N GLN A 77 8.29 21.01 -9.43
CA GLN A 77 8.08 22.33 -10.01
C GLN A 77 8.77 22.43 -11.37
N ASN A 78 8.13 23.14 -12.30
CA ASN A 78 8.60 23.40 -13.67
C ASN A 78 8.73 22.16 -14.58
N MET A 79 8.21 21.00 -14.17
CA MET A 79 8.16 19.82 -15.04
C MET A 79 6.73 19.31 -15.17
N ARG A 80 6.16 19.52 -16.35
CA ARG A 80 4.85 19.02 -16.75
C ARG A 80 5.00 18.05 -17.91
N GLU A 81 4.18 17.02 -17.91
CA GLU A 81 4.08 16.09 -19.02
C GLU A 81 3.49 16.84 -20.23
N PRO A 82 4.15 16.83 -21.41
CA PRO A 82 3.72 17.63 -22.56
C PRO A 82 2.31 17.30 -23.06
N THR A 83 1.91 16.02 -22.99
CA THR A 83 0.64 15.54 -23.55
C THR A 83 -0.55 15.86 -22.65
N THR A 84 -0.43 15.63 -21.34
CA THR A 84 -1.55 15.77 -20.39
C THR A 84 -1.53 17.09 -19.63
N GLY A 85 -0.39 17.78 -19.60
CA GLY A 85 -0.17 18.96 -18.75
C GLY A 85 -0.04 18.65 -17.27
N TYR A 86 -0.15 17.39 -16.84
CA TYR A 86 -0.01 17.00 -15.44
C TYR A 86 1.44 17.12 -14.96
N TYR A 87 1.61 17.42 -13.68
CA TYR A 87 2.94 17.48 -13.09
C TYR A 87 3.58 16.10 -12.97
N TYR A 88 4.90 16.05 -13.17
CA TYR A 88 5.67 14.88 -12.80
C TYR A 88 5.72 14.71 -11.28
N ARG A 89 5.43 13.50 -10.80
CA ARG A 89 5.39 13.08 -9.40
C ARG A 89 6.12 11.76 -9.24
N THR A 90 6.96 11.70 -8.22
CA THR A 90 7.49 10.45 -7.72
C THR A 90 6.54 9.91 -6.65
N MET A 91 6.30 8.60 -6.69
CA MET A 91 5.56 7.86 -5.68
C MET A 91 6.49 6.83 -5.04
N THR A 92 6.30 6.56 -3.76
CA THR A 92 7.06 5.53 -3.05
C THR A 92 6.09 4.64 -2.30
N ALA A 93 6.28 3.32 -2.38
CA ALA A 93 5.52 2.36 -1.59
C ALA A 93 6.41 1.65 -0.59
N LYS A 94 5.88 1.32 0.59
CA LYS A 94 6.50 0.41 1.55
C LYS A 94 5.50 -0.66 1.97
N LEU A 95 5.93 -1.91 1.99
CA LEU A 95 5.19 -3.04 2.52
C LEU A 95 5.78 -3.47 3.86
N TYR A 96 4.93 -3.52 4.87
CA TYR A 96 5.22 -4.01 6.21
C TYR A 96 4.55 -5.37 6.38
N ARG A 97 5.30 -6.37 6.82
CA ARG A 97 4.80 -7.72 7.11
C ARG A 97 5.43 -8.21 8.42
N GLN A 98 4.67 -8.99 9.19
CA GLN A 98 5.17 -9.56 10.43
C GLN A 98 6.35 -10.50 10.12
N GLY A 99 7.46 -10.35 10.86
CA GLY A 99 8.64 -11.21 10.71
C GLY A 99 9.43 -11.05 9.39
N MET A 100 9.10 -10.09 8.54
CA MET A 100 9.80 -9.85 7.27
C MET A 100 10.41 -8.46 7.20
N ALA A 101 11.50 -8.33 6.46
CA ALA A 101 12.08 -7.03 6.14
C ALA A 101 11.09 -6.16 5.34
N VAL A 102 11.09 -4.86 5.62
CA VAL A 102 10.27 -3.89 4.90
C VAL A 102 10.71 -3.83 3.44
N GLN A 103 9.79 -4.10 2.53
CA GLN A 103 10.02 -3.96 1.10
C GLN A 103 9.61 -2.57 0.63
N ARG A 104 10.31 -2.04 -0.38
CA ARG A 104 10.08 -0.69 -0.90
C ARG A 104 10.14 -0.66 -2.43
N TRP A 105 9.27 0.16 -3.01
CA TRP A 105 9.25 0.48 -4.42
C TRP A 105 9.23 1.98 -4.62
N ASP A 106 9.89 2.45 -5.67
CA ASP A 106 9.74 3.81 -6.17
C ASP A 106 9.11 3.73 -7.58
N PHE A 107 8.05 4.49 -7.81
CA PHE A 107 7.26 4.51 -9.05
C PHE A 107 6.66 5.90 -9.27
N GLY A 108 5.67 6.02 -10.14
CA GLY A 108 5.11 7.30 -10.59
C GLY A 108 5.54 7.59 -12.03
N ASN A 109 5.22 8.77 -12.54
CA ASN A 109 5.55 9.18 -13.90
C ASN A 109 6.96 9.78 -14.03
N ILE A 110 7.73 9.86 -12.94
CA ILE A 110 9.17 10.15 -12.97
C ILE A 110 9.92 9.32 -11.92
N LYS A 111 11.07 8.80 -12.30
CA LYS A 111 11.96 8.06 -11.40
C LYS A 111 12.44 8.94 -10.24
N LYS A 112 12.55 8.34 -9.06
CA LYS A 112 13.07 9.02 -7.88
C LYS A 112 14.50 9.53 -8.16
N HIS A 113 14.75 10.81 -7.88
CA HIS A 113 16.01 11.54 -8.16
C HIS A 113 16.35 11.84 -9.63
N SER A 114 15.67 11.26 -10.62
CA SER A 114 15.89 11.63 -12.04
C SER A 114 15.51 13.09 -12.29
N ARG A 115 16.31 13.85 -13.05
CA ARG A 115 15.95 15.19 -13.53
C ARG A 115 15.46 15.19 -14.98
N ASP A 116 15.50 14.04 -15.62
CA ASP A 116 15.13 13.86 -17.03
C ASP A 116 14.09 12.72 -17.13
N PRO A 117 12.79 13.06 -17.21
CA PRO A 117 11.75 12.05 -17.34
C PRO A 117 11.67 11.42 -18.74
N ILE A 118 12.34 11.99 -19.75
CA ILE A 118 12.26 11.53 -21.14
C ILE A 118 13.30 10.44 -21.40
N THR A 119 14.55 10.67 -20.98
CA THR A 119 15.65 9.73 -21.25
C THR A 119 15.91 8.76 -20.09
N ASP A 120 15.38 9.03 -18.89
CA ASP A 120 15.41 8.12 -17.73
C ASP A 120 13.98 7.87 -17.20
N PRO A 121 13.14 7.16 -17.98
CA PRO A 121 11.75 6.92 -17.63
C PRO A 121 11.62 5.99 -16.41
N PRO A 122 10.49 6.06 -15.68
CA PRO A 122 10.21 5.13 -14.59
C PRO A 122 10.05 3.70 -15.10
N GLY A 123 10.52 2.73 -14.32
CA GLY A 123 10.39 1.31 -14.68
C GLY A 123 8.97 0.74 -14.56
N CYS A 124 8.05 1.44 -13.87
CA CYS A 124 6.63 1.05 -13.77
C CYS A 124 5.83 1.73 -14.89
N ASN A 125 5.86 1.16 -16.09
CA ASN A 125 5.27 1.76 -17.30
C ASN A 125 4.14 0.93 -17.94
N ALA A 126 3.82 -0.23 -17.38
CA ALA A 126 2.76 -1.10 -17.86
C ALA A 126 2.08 -1.83 -16.70
N PRO A 127 0.81 -2.26 -16.86
CA PRO A 127 0.17 -3.19 -15.93
C PRO A 127 0.94 -4.51 -15.83
N ASN A 128 0.84 -5.18 -14.67
CA ASN A 128 1.34 -6.55 -14.44
C ASN A 128 2.87 -6.74 -14.55
N LEU A 129 3.67 -5.68 -14.40
CA LEU A 129 5.11 -5.81 -14.28
C LEU A 129 5.49 -6.51 -12.96
N ALA A 130 6.14 -7.67 -13.06
CA ALA A 130 6.48 -8.52 -11.90
C ALA A 130 7.27 -7.79 -10.81
N ALA A 131 8.16 -6.86 -11.18
CA ALA A 131 8.96 -6.06 -10.24
C ALA A 131 8.11 -5.12 -9.36
N TYR A 132 6.87 -4.82 -9.77
CA TYR A 132 5.93 -3.93 -9.09
C TYR A 132 4.68 -4.66 -8.57
N GLN A 133 4.65 -5.98 -8.65
CA GLN A 133 3.58 -6.80 -8.08
C GLN A 133 3.87 -7.10 -6.61
N ILE A 134 2.85 -6.92 -5.77
CA ILE A 134 2.90 -7.27 -4.35
C ILE A 134 2.02 -8.51 -4.15
N THR A 135 2.66 -9.67 -4.03
CA THR A 135 1.97 -10.93 -3.70
C THR A 135 1.96 -11.10 -2.19
N ILE A 136 0.76 -11.06 -1.59
CA ILE A 136 0.57 -11.31 -0.16
C ILE A 136 -0.02 -12.72 -0.04
N PRO A 137 0.73 -13.67 0.56
CA PRO A 137 0.21 -15.02 0.75
C PRO A 137 -1.01 -14.98 1.69
N ILE A 138 -2.07 -15.67 1.30
CA ILE A 138 -3.32 -15.78 2.07
C ILE A 138 -3.31 -16.96 3.06
N SER A 139 -2.28 -17.80 2.99
CA SER A 139 -2.00 -18.93 3.88
C SER A 139 -0.49 -19.04 4.16
N GLU A 140 -0.12 -19.68 5.27
CA GLU A 140 1.14 -20.44 5.36
C GLU A 140 0.97 -21.75 4.60
#